data_AF-A0A3B0WQP7-F1
#
_entry.id   AF-A0A3B0WQP7-F1
#
_cell.length_a   1.000
_cell.length_b   1.000
_cell.length_c   1.000
_cell.angle_alpha   90.00
_cell.angle_beta   90.00
_cell.angle_gamma   90.00
#
_symmetry.space_group_name_H-M   'P 1'
#
loop_
_entity.id
_entity.type
_entity.pdbx_description
1 polymer ?
#
loop_
_entity_poly.entity_id
_entity_poly.type
_entity_poly.pdbx_seq_one_letter_code
_entity_poly.pdbx_strand_id
1 'polypeptide(L)'
;MVKIMSIEKEQPRETLEETVTRLAELSPLKYDQVRKTESKKLNIRISTLDDEVQKARCVSNNEKPSAVEELEPFDESLSTDELLTEISNQLSRHVFLPAGAITALSLWCLGTFSMNAWQLWPKCLITSPEKRCGKTTLVE
;
A
#
# COMPACT_ATOMS: atom_id res chain seq x y z
N MET A 1 -22.44 37.85 51.01
CA MET A 1 -21.95 36.45 51.15
C MET A 1 -23.06 35.51 50.70
N VAL A 2 -23.27 35.32 49.40
CA VAL A 2 -23.95 34.13 48.85
C VAL A 2 -23.32 33.83 47.49
N LYS A 3 -22.98 32.56 47.33
CA LYS A 3 -22.09 31.93 46.36
C LYS A 3 -22.73 31.95 44.98
N ILE A 4 -22.00 32.47 43.98
CA ILE A 4 -22.36 32.37 42.57
C ILE A 4 -22.43 30.88 42.22
N MET A 5 -23.62 30.43 41.81
CA MET A 5 -23.86 29.10 41.26
C MET A 5 -23.19 29.03 39.89
N SER A 6 -21.99 28.47 39.87
CA SER A 6 -21.27 28.14 38.64
C SER A 6 -22.00 27.03 37.92
N ILE A 7 -22.61 27.42 36.81
CA ILE A 7 -23.25 26.63 35.77
C ILE A 7 -22.38 25.43 35.41
N GLU A 8 -22.91 24.22 35.65
CA GLU A 8 -22.35 22.96 35.14
C GLU A 8 -22.42 23.02 33.61
N LYS A 9 -21.25 23.06 32.96
CA LYS A 9 -21.15 22.91 31.51
C LYS A 9 -21.35 21.44 31.15
N GLU A 10 -22.59 21.09 30.83
CA GLU A 10 -22.93 19.92 30.02
C GLU A 10 -22.09 19.95 28.73
N GLN A 11 -21.23 18.94 28.55
CA GLN A 11 -20.49 18.72 27.30
C GLN A 11 -21.12 17.55 26.52
N PRO A 12 -21.09 17.61 25.19
CA PRO A 12 -22.00 16.87 24.32
C PRO A 12 -21.74 15.37 24.40
N ARG A 13 -22.78 14.57 24.13
CA ARG A 13 -22.71 13.12 23.96
C ARG A 13 -21.97 12.77 22.67
N GLU A 14 -20.68 13.10 22.57
CA GLU A 14 -19.82 12.44 21.58
C GLU A 14 -19.79 10.97 21.94
N THR A 15 -20.06 10.12 20.95
CA THR A 15 -19.93 8.68 21.11
C THR A 15 -18.45 8.31 21.25
N LEU A 16 -18.17 7.18 21.90
CA LEU A 16 -16.80 6.70 22.14
C LEU A 16 -15.97 6.66 20.84
N GLU A 17 -16.61 6.31 19.74
CA GLU A 17 -16.00 6.19 18.41
C GLU A 17 -15.66 7.57 17.80
N GLU A 18 -16.53 8.56 17.92
CA GLU A 18 -16.29 9.92 17.43
C GLU A 18 -15.11 10.58 18.14
N THR A 19 -14.98 10.38 19.45
CA THR A 19 -13.85 10.90 20.22
C THR A 19 -12.53 10.23 19.82
N VAL A 20 -12.54 8.92 19.55
CA VAL A 20 -11.34 8.21 19.07
C VAL A 20 -10.91 8.73 17.70
N THR A 21 -11.85 8.95 16.77
CA THR A 21 -11.56 9.53 15.45
C THR A 21 -10.95 10.93 15.56
N ARG A 22 -11.54 11.81 16.38
CA ARG A 22 -11.01 13.15 16.65
C ARG A 22 -9.61 13.12 17.28
N LEU A 23 -9.35 12.17 18.18
CA LEU A 23 -8.05 12.00 18.82
C LEU A 23 -6.99 11.43 17.88
N ALA A 24 -7.40 10.61 16.90
CA ALA A 24 -6.53 10.08 15.87
C ALA A 24 -5.98 11.17 14.94
N GLU A 25 -6.78 12.18 14.61
CA GLU A 25 -6.39 13.33 13.76
C GLU A 25 -5.40 14.30 14.44
N LEU A 26 -5.32 14.31 15.77
CA LEU A 26 -4.39 15.17 16.49
C LEU A 26 -2.95 14.71 16.29
N SER A 27 -2.01 15.67 16.26
CA SER A 27 -0.58 15.34 16.24
C SER A 27 -0.18 14.56 17.50
N PRO A 28 0.89 13.73 17.44
CA PRO A 28 1.32 12.92 18.57
C PRO A 28 1.52 13.73 19.86
N LEU A 29 2.06 14.94 19.75
CA LEU A 29 2.31 15.84 20.88
C LEU A 29 1.03 16.43 21.47
N LYS A 30 0.04 16.76 20.64
CA LYS A 30 -1.25 17.27 21.12
C LYS A 30 -2.07 16.16 21.77
N TYR A 31 -1.98 14.94 21.25
CA TYR A 31 -2.62 13.76 21.84
C TYR A 31 -2.08 13.45 23.24
N ASP A 32 -0.75 13.51 23.45
CA ASP A 32 -0.14 13.23 24.76
C ASP A 32 -0.60 14.22 25.86
N GLN A 33 -0.87 15.47 25.51
CA GLN A 33 -1.39 16.48 26.44
C GLN A 33 -2.83 16.18 26.89
N VAL A 34 -3.66 15.64 26.00
CA VAL A 34 -5.10 15.44 26.26
C VAL A 34 -5.45 14.00 26.69
N ARG A 35 -4.59 13.00 26.46
CA ARG A 35 -4.91 11.58 26.75
C ARG A 35 -5.37 11.32 28.19
N LYS A 36 -4.76 12.00 29.18
CA LYS A 36 -5.09 11.84 30.61
C LYS A 36 -6.40 12.51 30.98
N THR A 37 -6.77 13.60 30.30
CA THR A 37 -8.03 14.31 30.53
C THR A 37 -9.18 13.59 29.85
N GLU A 38 -8.97 13.12 28.62
CA GLU A 38 -10.01 12.45 27.82
C GLU A 38 -10.30 11.03 28.35
N SER A 39 -9.29 10.25 28.74
CA SER A 39 -9.51 8.94 29.40
C SER A 39 -10.33 9.04 30.69
N LYS A 40 -10.11 10.10 31.50
CA LYS A 40 -10.91 10.37 32.70
C LYS A 40 -12.34 10.77 32.39
N LYS A 41 -12.56 11.59 31.34
CA LYS A 41 -13.90 11.97 30.88
C LYS A 41 -14.71 10.78 30.38
N LEU A 42 -14.05 9.88 29.64
CA LEU A 42 -14.68 8.70 29.05
C LEU A 42 -14.77 7.52 30.01
N ASN A 43 -14.16 7.61 31.20
CA ASN A 43 -14.06 6.52 32.18
C ASN A 43 -13.47 5.22 31.58
N ILE A 44 -12.48 5.36 30.69
CA ILE A 44 -11.79 4.25 30.01
C ILE A 44 -10.32 4.24 30.46
N ARG A 45 -9.72 3.05 30.48
CA ARG A 45 -8.29 2.89 30.77
C ARG A 45 -7.46 3.58 29.68
N ILE A 46 -6.44 4.35 30.09
CA ILE A 46 -5.54 5.08 29.17
C ILE A 46 -4.95 4.16 28.09
N SER A 47 -4.57 2.93 28.47
CA SER A 47 -4.06 1.95 27.51
C SER A 47 -5.06 1.58 26.42
N THR A 48 -6.34 1.45 26.77
CA THR A 48 -7.40 1.13 25.80
C THR A 48 -7.67 2.29 24.85
N LEU A 49 -7.57 3.54 25.35
CA LEU A 49 -7.65 4.73 24.50
C LEU A 49 -6.46 4.82 23.54
N ASP A 50 -5.25 4.55 24.03
CA ASP A 50 -4.03 4.51 23.22
C ASP A 50 -4.13 3.43 22.13
N ASP A 51 -4.62 2.23 22.46
CA ASP A 51 -4.80 1.12 21.53
C ASP A 51 -5.79 1.48 20.40
N GLU A 52 -6.93 2.09 20.72
CA GLU A 52 -7.93 2.44 19.71
C GLU A 52 -7.53 3.64 18.85
N VAL A 53 -6.89 4.65 19.43
CA VAL A 53 -6.34 5.78 18.67
C VAL A 53 -5.23 5.30 17.73
N GLN A 54 -4.39 4.35 18.17
CA GLN A 54 -3.35 3.76 17.34
C GLN A 54 -3.96 2.93 16.20
N LYS A 55 -4.99 2.12 16.46
CA LYS A 55 -5.71 1.39 15.40
C LYS A 55 -6.34 2.35 14.39
N ALA A 56 -7.01 3.40 14.84
CA ALA A 56 -7.60 4.41 13.97
C ALA A 56 -6.55 5.11 13.08
N ARG A 57 -5.38 5.45 13.64
CA ARG A 57 -4.25 5.99 12.85
C ARG A 57 -3.68 4.98 11.87
N CYS A 58 -3.57 3.71 12.23
CA CYS A 58 -3.09 2.66 11.33
C CYS A 58 -4.05 2.40 10.16
N VAL A 59 -5.36 2.57 10.36
CA VAL A 59 -6.36 2.47 9.27
C VAL A 59 -6.24 3.65 8.31
N SER A 60 -6.07 4.87 8.82
CA SER A 60 -5.87 6.07 7.98
C SER A 60 -4.52 6.08 7.26
N ASN A 61 -3.48 5.46 7.85
CA ASN A 61 -2.14 5.30 7.25
C ASN A 61 -1.95 3.93 6.57
N ASN A 62 -3.02 3.25 6.18
CA ASN A 62 -2.92 2.10 5.26
C ASN A 62 -2.51 2.52 3.83
N GLU A 63 -1.90 3.69 3.65
CA GLU A 63 -0.86 3.88 2.63
C GLU A 63 0.39 3.08 3.03
N LYS A 64 0.25 1.76 3.15
CA LYS A 64 1.39 0.92 2.78
C LYS A 64 1.65 1.24 1.31
N PRO A 65 2.90 1.49 0.86
CA PRO A 65 3.15 1.44 -0.57
C PRO A 65 2.64 0.06 -1.02
N SER A 66 1.57 0.06 -1.80
CA SER A 66 1.08 -1.18 -2.39
C SER A 66 2.28 -1.78 -3.12
N ALA A 67 2.62 -3.03 -2.81
CA ALA A 67 3.65 -3.75 -3.56
C ALA A 67 3.25 -3.94 -5.03
N VAL A 68 2.00 -3.62 -5.37
CA VAL A 68 1.42 -3.65 -6.69
C VAL A 68 1.16 -2.21 -7.12
N GLU A 69 1.82 -1.77 -8.17
CA GLU A 69 1.53 -0.51 -8.83
C GLU A 69 0.14 -0.61 -9.46
N GLU A 70 -0.78 0.30 -9.09
CA GLU A 70 -2.06 0.43 -9.76
C GLU A 70 -1.83 1.17 -11.08
N LEU A 71 -1.80 0.42 -12.17
CA LEU A 71 -1.60 0.95 -13.52
C LEU A 71 -2.96 1.24 -14.17
N GLU A 72 -3.11 2.45 -14.71
CA GLU A 72 -4.24 2.78 -15.57
C GLU A 72 -4.02 2.17 -16.97
N PRO A 73 -5.05 1.53 -17.58
CA PRO A 73 -4.96 1.05 -18.95
C PRO A 73 -4.66 2.19 -19.92
N PHE A 74 -3.82 1.93 -20.92
CA PHE A 74 -3.57 2.89 -21.99
C PHE A 74 -4.83 3.08 -22.85
N ASP A 75 -5.19 4.33 -23.16
CA ASP A 75 -6.46 4.68 -23.82
C ASP A 75 -6.55 4.18 -25.28
N GLU A 76 -5.41 4.07 -25.96
CA GLU A 76 -5.36 3.68 -27.37
C GLU A 76 -5.13 2.18 -27.55
N SER A 77 -5.79 1.61 -28.56
CA SER A 77 -5.54 0.22 -28.97
C SER A 77 -4.16 0.12 -29.61
N LEU A 78 -3.27 -0.64 -28.98
CA LEU A 78 -1.95 -0.93 -29.51
C LEU A 78 -1.95 -2.21 -30.35
N SER A 79 -1.16 -2.21 -31.42
CA SER A 79 -0.86 -3.42 -32.18
C SER A 79 -0.03 -4.39 -31.33
N THR A 80 -0.56 -5.59 -31.10
CA THR A 80 0.12 -6.59 -30.25
C THR A 80 1.40 -7.11 -30.89
N ASP A 81 1.44 -7.24 -32.22
CA ASP A 81 2.63 -7.67 -32.95
C ASP A 81 3.75 -6.62 -32.88
N GLU A 82 3.42 -5.34 -33.01
CA GLU A 82 4.40 -4.25 -32.86
C GLU A 82 4.95 -4.19 -31.43
N LEU A 83 4.08 -4.31 -30.43
CA LEU A 83 4.47 -4.29 -29.02
C LEU A 83 5.39 -5.47 -28.67
N LEU A 84 5.03 -6.69 -29.07
CA LEU A 84 5.86 -7.87 -28.83
C LEU A 84 7.19 -7.79 -29.56
N THR A 85 7.21 -7.21 -30.76
CA THR A 85 8.43 -6.97 -31.53
C THR A 85 9.34 -5.99 -30.79
N GLU A 86 8.79 -4.88 -30.29
CA GLU A 86 9.55 -3.89 -29.53
C GLU A 86 10.12 -4.46 -28.23
N ILE A 87 9.31 -5.19 -27.45
CA ILE A 87 9.79 -5.87 -26.23
C ILE A 87 10.94 -6.83 -26.56
N SER A 88 10.79 -7.63 -27.62
CA SER A 88 11.83 -8.57 -28.05
C SER A 88 13.12 -7.87 -28.49
N ASN A 89 12.98 -6.74 -29.20
CA ASN A 89 14.10 -5.90 -29.62
C ASN A 89 14.81 -5.28 -28.41
N GLN A 90 14.07 -4.79 -27.42
CA GLN A 90 14.64 -4.23 -26.20
C GLN A 90 15.38 -5.29 -25.38
N LEU A 91 14.81 -6.48 -25.22
CA LEU A 91 15.46 -7.60 -24.52
C LEU A 91 16.74 -8.05 -25.23
N SER A 92 16.69 -8.18 -26.55
CA SER A 92 17.86 -8.62 -27.34
C SER A 92 19.03 -7.64 -27.33
N ARG A 93 18.77 -6.34 -27.09
CA ARG A 93 19.81 -5.31 -26.95
C ARG A 93 20.58 -5.43 -25.63
N HIS A 94 19.92 -5.90 -24.57
CA HIS A 94 20.47 -5.91 -23.21
C HIS A 94 20.90 -7.30 -22.74
N VAL A 95 20.32 -8.37 -23.28
CA VAL A 95 20.57 -9.74 -22.81
C VAL A 95 20.78 -10.70 -23.98
N PHE A 96 21.89 -11.45 -23.93
CA PHE A 96 22.12 -12.57 -24.83
C PHE A 96 21.53 -13.85 -24.23
N LEU A 97 20.58 -14.48 -24.92
CA LEU A 97 19.81 -15.61 -24.42
C LEU A 97 19.77 -16.76 -25.43
N PRO A 98 19.50 -18.00 -24.98
CA PRO A 98 19.27 -19.15 -25.87
C PRO A 98 18.12 -18.91 -26.86
N ALA A 99 18.12 -19.67 -27.95
CA ALA A 99 17.04 -19.61 -28.94
C ALA A 99 15.67 -19.80 -28.28
N GLY A 100 14.71 -18.92 -28.61
CA GLY A 100 13.35 -18.94 -28.08
C GLY A 100 13.16 -18.32 -26.68
N ALA A 101 14.23 -18.07 -25.92
CA ALA A 101 14.11 -17.48 -24.58
C ALA A 101 13.65 -16.02 -24.62
N ILE A 102 14.11 -15.23 -25.59
CA ILE A 102 13.64 -13.84 -25.79
C ILE A 102 12.13 -13.85 -26.06
N THR A 103 11.66 -14.71 -26.97
CA THR A 103 10.23 -14.84 -27.29
C THR A 103 9.41 -15.24 -26.06
N ALA A 104 9.89 -16.21 -25.27
CA ALA A 104 9.21 -16.64 -24.06
C ALA A 104 9.12 -15.51 -23.02
N LEU A 105 10.20 -14.72 -22.85
CA LEU A 105 10.21 -13.57 -21.96
C LEU A 105 9.26 -12.47 -22.46
N SER A 106 9.27 -12.15 -23.76
CA SER A 106 8.37 -11.13 -24.32
C SER A 106 6.90 -11.48 -24.09
N LEU A 107 6.52 -12.74 -24.29
CA LEU A 107 5.16 -13.23 -24.02
C LEU A 107 4.84 -13.23 -22.52
N TRP A 108 5.80 -13.62 -21.67
CA TRP A 108 5.62 -13.60 -20.22
C TRP A 108 5.43 -12.17 -19.70
N CYS A 109 6.23 -11.21 -20.18
CA CYS A 109 6.12 -9.79 -19.84
C CYS A 109 4.77 -9.21 -20.26
N LEU A 110 4.31 -9.47 -21.48
CA LEU A 110 2.99 -9.01 -21.92
C LEU A 110 1.87 -9.67 -21.10
N GLY A 111 2.01 -10.96 -20.81
CA GLY A 111 1.03 -11.70 -20.04
C GLY A 111 0.85 -11.21 -18.60
N THR A 112 1.83 -10.50 -18.02
CA THR A 112 1.70 -9.97 -16.65
C THR A 112 0.49 -9.04 -16.49
N PHE A 113 0.18 -8.27 -17.54
CA PHE A 113 -0.99 -7.38 -17.60
C PHE A 113 -2.33 -8.11 -17.73
N SER A 114 -2.31 -9.39 -18.11
CA SER A 114 -3.50 -10.23 -18.28
C SER A 114 -3.50 -11.45 -17.35
N MET A 115 -2.69 -11.46 -16.28
CA MET A 115 -2.58 -12.60 -15.36
C MET A 115 -3.92 -13.05 -14.79
N ASN A 116 -4.81 -12.11 -14.50
CA ASN A 116 -6.14 -12.38 -13.93
C ASN A 116 -7.08 -13.12 -14.90
N ALA A 117 -6.77 -13.15 -16.20
CA ALA A 117 -7.54 -13.89 -17.19
C ALA A 117 -7.23 -15.40 -17.18
N TRP A 118 -6.14 -15.82 -16.53
CA TRP A 118 -5.70 -17.21 -16.51
C TRP A 118 -5.87 -17.86 -15.14
N GLN A 119 -6.30 -19.13 -15.14
CA GLN A 119 -6.43 -19.91 -13.91
C GLN A 119 -5.07 -20.30 -13.31
N LEU A 120 -4.07 -20.48 -14.17
CA LEU A 120 -2.71 -20.84 -13.80
C LEU A 120 -1.75 -20.00 -14.63
N TRP A 121 -0.88 -19.24 -13.96
CA TRP A 121 0.14 -18.44 -14.61
C TRP A 121 1.54 -19.05 -14.39
N PRO A 122 2.33 -19.32 -15.45
CA PRO A 122 3.68 -19.85 -15.30
C PRO A 122 4.60 -18.90 -14.55
N LYS A 123 5.42 -19.48 -13.66
CA LYS A 123 6.55 -18.79 -13.05
C LYS A 123 7.69 -18.71 -14.06
N CYS A 124 8.18 -17.50 -14.34
CA CYS A 124 9.38 -17.32 -15.14
C CYS A 124 10.62 -17.65 -14.30
N LEU A 125 11.21 -18.82 -14.54
CA LEU A 125 12.40 -19.28 -13.83
C LEU A 125 13.65 -18.98 -14.66
N ILE A 126 14.46 -18.04 -14.17
CA ILE A 126 15.73 -17.67 -14.82
C ILE A 126 16.86 -18.48 -14.18
N THR A 127 17.34 -19.48 -14.92
CA THR A 127 18.48 -20.32 -14.50
C THR A 127 19.72 -20.01 -15.33
N SER A 128 20.91 -20.05 -14.73
CA SER A 128 22.13 -20.13 -15.53
C SER A 128 23.20 -20.95 -14.79
N PRO A 129 24.02 -21.71 -15.56
CA PRO A 129 24.96 -22.68 -15.01
C PRO A 129 26.14 -22.05 -14.26
N GLU A 130 26.53 -20.80 -14.60
CA GLU A 130 27.69 -20.14 -14.02
C GLU A 130 27.34 -18.80 -13.35
N LYS A 131 28.24 -18.30 -12.51
CA LYS A 131 28.15 -16.93 -11.95
C LYS A 131 28.49 -15.92 -13.06
N ARG A 132 27.75 -14.80 -13.11
CA ARG A 132 27.92 -13.67 -14.06
C ARG A 132 27.45 -13.88 -15.51
N CYS A 133 26.56 -14.82 -15.79
CA CYS A 133 25.94 -14.95 -17.12
C CYS A 133 24.75 -13.98 -17.38
N GLY A 134 24.74 -12.77 -16.81
CA GLY A 134 23.69 -11.78 -17.09
C GLY A 134 22.32 -12.00 -16.42
N LYS A 135 22.19 -12.91 -15.45
CA LYS A 135 20.93 -13.10 -14.68
C LYS A 135 20.47 -11.82 -13.98
N THR A 136 21.41 -11.05 -13.42
CA THR A 136 21.11 -9.77 -12.75
C THR A 136 20.66 -8.72 -13.76
N THR A 137 21.37 -8.61 -14.88
CA THR A 137 21.03 -7.70 -16.00
C THR A 137 19.67 -7.98 -16.64
N LEU A 138 19.13 -9.20 -16.49
CA LEU A 138 17.80 -9.54 -16.99
C LEU A 138 16.68 -9.07 -16.03
N VAL A 139 16.98 -8.98 -14.73
CA VAL A 139 16.00 -8.64 -13.69
C VAL A 139 15.98 -7.13 -13.40
N GLU A 140 17.08 -6.43 -13.69
CA GLU A 140 17.17 -4.97 -13.67
C GLU A 140 16.45 -4.33 -14.86
#